data_AF-A0A7F8K6Z4-F1
#
_entry.id   AF-A0A7F8K6Z4-F1
#
_cell.length_a   1.000
_cell.length_b   1.000
_cell.length_c   1.000
_cell.angle_alpha   90.00
_cell.angle_beta   90.00
_cell.angle_gamma   90.00
#
_symmetry.space_group_name_H-M   'P 1'
#
loop_
_entity.id
_entity.type
_entity.pdbx_description
1 polymer ?
#
loop_
_entity_poly.entity_id
_entity_poly.type
_entity_poly.pdbx_seq_one_letter_code
_entity_poly.pdbx_strand_id
1 'polypeptide(L)'
;MHFRAVQNVIAQKHCGLLDMLINQPTLVSLQITNVHSSRALDVQFLDSGTVTSVKVSELREIPPRFLQEMIAVPPQAIKCCLADLPQSIGMWTPDAVLWLRDSVLNCSDCSIKVTKVDETRGMAHIYLFTPKNFPDPHRSINRQITNADLWKHQKDVFLSAISSGASSPNSKSANTSIVGNTGENFRKSLSDILKKSLVDHTSSFSMEELPPPVHLSKPGEHMDVYVPVACHPGYFVVQPWQEIHKLEVLMEEMILYYSVSEERHVAVEKDQVYAAKVENK
;
A
#
# COMPACT_ATOMS: atom_id res chain seq x y z
N MET A 1 -4.99 -3.91 20.87
CA MET A 1 -5.68 -4.78 19.88
C MET A 1 -6.75 -4.07 19.03
N HIS A 2 -7.16 -2.83 19.34
CA HIS A 2 -8.20 -2.12 18.56
C HIS A 2 -7.71 -1.38 17.30
N PHE A 3 -6.41 -1.07 17.18
CA PHE A 3 -5.88 -0.34 16.01
C PHE A 3 -5.72 -1.19 14.73
N ARG A 4 -5.55 -2.52 14.85
CA ARG A 4 -5.49 -3.44 13.70
C ARG A 4 -6.85 -3.67 13.04
N ALA A 5 -7.94 -3.53 13.80
CA ALA A 5 -9.30 -3.77 13.29
C ALA A 5 -9.80 -2.63 12.39
N VAL A 6 -9.36 -1.40 12.63
CA VAL A 6 -9.77 -0.23 11.81
C VAL A 6 -9.07 -0.23 10.44
N GLN A 7 -7.84 -0.75 10.34
CA GLN A 7 -7.16 -0.93 9.05
C GLN A 7 -7.83 -2.02 8.19
N ASN A 8 -8.35 -3.09 8.81
CA ASN A 8 -8.97 -4.21 8.09
C ASN A 8 -10.37 -3.92 7.53
N VAL A 9 -11.12 -2.96 8.10
CA VAL A 9 -12.47 -2.62 7.58
C VAL A 9 -12.41 -1.59 6.45
N ILE A 10 -11.32 -0.83 6.33
CA ILE A 10 -11.20 0.27 5.34
C ILE A 10 -10.60 -0.22 4.01
N ALA A 11 -9.81 -1.29 4.01
CA ALA A 11 -9.26 -1.92 2.80
C ALA A 11 -10.35 -2.55 1.90
N GLN A 12 -11.58 -2.68 2.39
CA GLN A 12 -12.65 -3.42 1.72
C GLN A 12 -13.55 -2.54 0.83
N LYS A 13 -13.38 -1.22 0.81
CA LYS A 13 -14.31 -0.31 0.13
C LYS A 13 -13.77 0.53 -1.00
N HIS A 14 -12.45 0.58 -1.24
CA HIS A 14 -11.90 1.44 -2.29
C HIS A 14 -10.65 0.82 -2.91
N CYS A 15 -10.83 0.01 -3.96
CA CYS A 15 -9.79 -0.44 -4.88
C CYS A 15 -9.45 0.66 -5.90
N GLY A 16 -9.13 1.85 -5.40
CA GLY A 16 -8.55 2.91 -6.20
C GLY A 16 -9.31 3.33 -7.46
N LEU A 17 -8.58 3.91 -8.42
CA LEU A 17 -9.02 4.72 -9.57
C LEU A 17 -10.20 4.14 -10.38
N LEU A 18 -10.41 2.83 -10.30
CA LEU A 18 -11.44 2.11 -11.05
C LEU A 18 -12.78 1.99 -10.30
N ASP A 19 -12.79 2.08 -8.96
CA ASP A 19 -14.04 2.18 -8.19
C ASP A 19 -14.77 3.50 -8.44
N MET A 20 -14.05 4.56 -8.81
CA MET A 20 -14.67 5.84 -9.15
C MET A 20 -15.34 5.86 -10.51
N LEU A 21 -14.89 5.03 -11.45
CA LEU A 21 -15.34 5.11 -12.84
C LEU A 21 -16.48 4.14 -13.12
N ILE A 22 -16.52 2.93 -12.54
CA ILE A 22 -17.53 1.95 -12.90
C ILE A 22 -17.89 1.01 -11.74
N ASN A 23 -19.17 0.92 -11.38
CA ASN A 23 -19.76 -0.12 -10.51
C ASN A 23 -19.73 -1.51 -11.20
N GLN A 24 -18.55 -2.01 -11.55
CA GLN A 24 -18.35 -3.33 -12.15
C GLN A 24 -17.24 -4.07 -11.41
N PRO A 25 -17.23 -5.42 -11.44
CA PRO A 25 -16.18 -6.20 -10.80
C PRO A 25 -14.82 -5.83 -11.38
N THR A 26 -13.95 -5.29 -10.54
CA THR A 26 -12.62 -4.82 -10.89
C THR A 26 -11.65 -5.99 -10.78
N LEU A 27 -10.92 -6.26 -11.85
CA LEU A 27 -9.87 -7.28 -11.86
C LEU A 27 -8.51 -6.65 -11.58
N VAL A 28 -7.86 -7.05 -10.51
CA VAL A 28 -6.64 -6.41 -10.03
C VAL A 28 -5.48 -7.39 -9.98
N SER A 29 -4.29 -6.91 -10.31
CA SER A 29 -3.05 -7.67 -10.18
C SER A 29 -2.58 -7.62 -8.73
N LEU A 30 -2.30 -8.79 -8.16
CA LEU A 30 -1.82 -8.92 -6.79
C LEU A 30 -0.61 -9.85 -6.70
N GLN A 31 0.23 -9.61 -5.70
CA GLN A 31 1.31 -10.50 -5.32
C GLN A 31 0.95 -11.22 -4.02
N ILE A 32 1.25 -12.51 -3.94
CA ILE A 32 1.10 -13.28 -2.69
C ILE A 32 2.30 -13.03 -1.80
N THR A 33 2.04 -12.43 -0.63
CA THR A 33 3.08 -12.13 0.37
C THR A 33 3.20 -13.22 1.42
N ASN A 34 2.10 -13.90 1.76
CA ASN A 34 2.10 -15.01 2.72
C ASN A 34 0.96 -15.99 2.46
N VAL A 35 1.21 -17.27 2.76
CA VAL A 35 0.22 -18.35 2.67
C VAL A 35 -0.06 -18.84 4.09
N HIS A 36 -1.22 -18.47 4.65
CA HIS A 36 -1.59 -18.87 6.02
C HIS A 36 -2.16 -20.28 6.08
N SER A 37 -2.96 -20.65 5.09
CA SER A 37 -3.65 -21.95 4.98
C SER A 37 -4.07 -22.22 3.54
N SER A 38 -4.70 -23.36 3.28
CA SER A 38 -5.28 -23.68 1.97
C SER A 38 -6.44 -22.79 1.53
N ARG A 39 -6.91 -21.85 2.37
CA ARG A 39 -8.08 -21.01 2.08
C ARG A 39 -7.84 -19.51 2.15
N ALA A 40 -6.79 -19.06 2.81
CA ALA A 40 -6.55 -17.65 3.10
C ALA A 40 -5.10 -17.27 2.86
N LEU A 41 -4.90 -16.14 2.21
CA LEU A 41 -3.62 -15.62 1.74
C LEU A 41 -3.49 -14.15 2.13
N ASP A 42 -2.29 -13.72 2.49
CA ASP A 42 -1.98 -12.28 2.51
C ASP A 42 -1.45 -11.86 1.16
N VAL A 43 -2.03 -10.81 0.61
CA VAL A 43 -1.72 -10.30 -0.72
C VAL A 43 -1.42 -8.81 -0.66
N GLN A 44 -0.64 -8.34 -1.63
CA GLN A 44 -0.48 -6.93 -1.91
C GLN A 44 -1.01 -6.64 -3.32
N PHE A 45 -2.00 -5.76 -3.42
CA PHE A 45 -2.48 -5.28 -4.72
C PHE A 45 -1.43 -4.33 -5.33
N LEU A 46 -1.04 -4.59 -6.57
CA LEU A 46 0.06 -3.88 -7.23
C LEU A 46 -0.33 -2.46 -7.62
N ASP A 47 -1.60 -2.23 -7.93
CA ASP A 47 -2.09 -0.93 -8.40
C ASP A 47 -2.48 0.01 -7.27
N SER A 48 -3.04 -0.52 -6.18
CA SER A 48 -3.45 0.28 -5.01
C SER A 48 -2.43 0.27 -3.87
N GLY A 49 -1.47 -0.66 -3.89
CA GLY A 49 -0.47 -0.85 -2.83
C GLY A 49 -1.08 -1.39 -1.52
N THR A 50 -2.38 -1.71 -1.52
CA THR A 50 -3.10 -2.19 -0.35
C THR A 50 -2.69 -3.61 -0.02
N VAL A 51 -2.44 -3.86 1.27
CA VAL A 51 -2.16 -5.20 1.79
C VAL A 51 -3.39 -5.68 2.54
N THR A 52 -3.88 -6.86 2.21
CA THR A 52 -5.06 -7.46 2.84
C THR A 52 -5.00 -8.99 2.79
N SER A 53 -5.95 -9.65 3.47
CA SER A 53 -6.14 -11.09 3.35
C SER A 53 -7.31 -11.40 2.41
N VAL A 54 -7.10 -12.28 1.44
CA VAL A 54 -8.12 -12.73 0.46
C VAL A 54 -8.31 -14.24 0.50
N LYS A 55 -9.42 -14.72 -0.05
CA LYS A 55 -9.67 -16.16 -0.20
C LYS A 55 -8.98 -16.70 -1.44
N VAL A 56 -8.48 -17.94 -1.38
CA VAL A 56 -7.92 -18.62 -2.56
C VAL A 56 -8.94 -18.71 -3.70
N SER A 57 -10.24 -18.84 -3.39
CA SER A 57 -11.33 -18.88 -4.39
C SER A 57 -11.53 -17.57 -5.16
N GLU A 58 -11.00 -16.46 -4.65
CA GLU A 58 -11.08 -15.13 -5.30
C GLU A 58 -9.94 -14.93 -6.31
N LEU A 59 -8.90 -15.79 -6.29
CA LEU A 59 -7.78 -15.74 -7.23
C LEU A 59 -8.13 -16.38 -8.58
N ARG A 60 -7.46 -15.89 -9.62
CA ARG A 60 -7.47 -16.39 -10.99
C ARG A 60 -6.03 -16.37 -11.53
N GLU A 61 -5.65 -17.43 -12.23
CA GLU A 61 -4.42 -17.42 -13.03
C GLU A 61 -4.54 -16.39 -14.15
N ILE A 62 -3.46 -15.65 -14.40
CA ILE A 62 -3.40 -14.71 -15.52
C ILE A 62 -3.12 -15.51 -16.80
N PRO A 63 -4.02 -15.47 -17.79
CA PRO A 63 -3.83 -16.19 -19.04
C PRO A 63 -2.57 -15.73 -19.77
N PRO A 64 -1.81 -16.64 -20.42
CA PRO A 64 -0.57 -16.28 -21.14
C PRO A 64 -0.73 -15.14 -22.15
N ARG A 65 -1.92 -15.02 -22.76
CA ARG A 65 -2.24 -13.99 -23.75
C ARG A 65 -2.31 -12.56 -23.20
N PHE A 66 -2.36 -12.40 -21.88
CA PHE A 66 -2.42 -11.10 -21.19
C PHE A 66 -1.12 -10.75 -20.48
N LEU A 67 -0.14 -11.66 -20.45
CA LEU A 67 1.13 -11.43 -19.75
C LEU A 67 1.90 -10.27 -20.37
N GLN A 68 1.90 -10.15 -21.70
CA GLN A 68 2.62 -9.08 -22.39
C GLN A 68 2.05 -7.70 -22.07
N GLU A 69 0.74 -7.57 -22.09
CA GLU A 69 0.01 -6.35 -21.74
C GLU A 69 0.17 -6.02 -20.26
N MET A 70 0.16 -7.04 -19.39
CA MET A 70 0.38 -6.85 -17.96
C MET A 70 1.80 -6.41 -17.64
N ILE A 71 2.82 -6.96 -18.31
CA ILE A 71 4.22 -6.49 -18.19
C ILE A 71 4.35 -5.06 -18.74
N ALA A 72 3.57 -4.69 -19.75
CA ALA A 72 3.60 -3.35 -20.33
C ALA A 72 3.00 -2.27 -19.41
N VAL A 73 2.16 -2.65 -18.44
CA VAL A 73 1.58 -1.74 -17.45
C VAL A 73 2.30 -1.93 -16.10
N PRO A 74 3.20 -1.01 -15.71
CA PRO A 74 3.94 -1.17 -14.47
C PRO A 74 3.02 -1.08 -13.24
N PRO A 75 3.44 -1.60 -12.07
CA PRO A 75 2.71 -1.38 -10.82
C PRO A 75 2.44 0.12 -10.59
N GLN A 76 1.17 0.48 -10.41
CA GLN A 76 0.72 1.88 -10.37
C GLN A 76 0.76 2.52 -8.97
N ALA A 77 0.96 1.72 -7.91
CA ALA A 77 0.91 2.21 -6.53
C ALA A 77 2.19 2.94 -6.12
N ILE A 78 2.10 4.26 -5.93
CA ILE A 78 3.21 5.05 -5.39
C ILE A 78 2.90 5.49 -3.96
N LYS A 79 3.76 5.08 -3.01
CA LYS A 79 3.66 5.49 -1.60
C LYS A 79 4.16 6.92 -1.42
N CYS A 80 3.33 7.76 -0.81
CA CYS A 80 3.56 9.17 -0.66
C CYS A 80 3.34 9.64 0.79
N CYS A 81 4.01 10.74 1.14
CA CYS A 81 3.71 11.55 2.31
C CYS A 81 3.74 13.04 1.92
N LEU A 82 2.99 13.87 2.64
CA LEU A 82 3.05 15.31 2.44
C LEU A 82 4.43 15.83 2.86
N ALA A 83 5.08 16.57 1.97
CA ALA A 83 6.32 17.28 2.24
C ALA A 83 6.11 18.44 3.22
N ASP A 84 7.21 18.85 3.87
CA ASP A 84 7.32 20.02 4.75
C ASP A 84 6.31 20.07 5.90
N LEU A 85 5.86 18.90 6.36
CA LEU A 85 5.10 18.76 7.59
C LEU A 85 6.02 18.91 8.82
N PRO A 86 5.52 19.41 9.96
CA PRO A 86 6.27 19.47 11.22
C PRO A 86 6.89 18.12 11.61
N GLN A 87 8.16 18.11 12.00
CA GLN A 87 8.92 16.90 12.32
C GLN A 87 8.50 16.22 13.64
N SER A 88 7.75 16.94 14.50
CA SER A 88 7.33 16.48 15.84
C SER A 88 5.94 15.85 15.88
N ILE A 89 5.42 15.40 14.74
CA ILE A 89 4.09 14.76 14.67
C ILE A 89 4.25 13.32 15.14
N GLY A 90 3.85 13.04 16.38
CA GLY A 90 3.85 11.69 16.93
C GLY A 90 2.79 10.82 16.27
N MET A 91 1.51 11.13 16.51
CA MET A 91 0.37 10.46 15.87
C MET A 91 -0.47 11.49 15.11
N TRP A 92 -1.09 11.08 14.01
CA TRP A 92 -2.07 11.92 13.32
C TRP A 92 -3.40 11.89 14.07
N THR A 93 -4.00 13.05 14.27
CA THR A 93 -5.34 13.15 14.86
C THR A 93 -6.37 12.55 13.89
N PRO A 94 -7.50 12.01 14.40
CA PRO A 94 -8.60 11.57 13.55
C PRO A 94 -9.09 12.68 12.60
N ASP A 95 -9.12 13.93 13.07
CA ASP A 95 -9.56 15.08 12.28
C ASP A 95 -8.63 15.35 11.09
N ALA A 96 -7.32 15.27 11.29
CA ALA A 96 -6.35 15.41 10.20
C ALA A 96 -6.50 14.30 9.14
N VAL A 97 -6.80 13.07 9.58
CA VAL A 97 -7.03 11.93 8.70
C VAL A 97 -8.33 12.10 7.91
N LEU A 98 -9.43 12.44 8.58
CA LEU A 98 -10.74 12.66 7.96
C LEU A 98 -10.68 13.81 6.96
N TRP A 99 -10.10 14.94 7.35
CA TRP A 99 -9.97 16.11 6.47
C TRP A 99 -9.17 15.79 5.20
N LEU A 100 -8.07 15.04 5.32
CA LEU A 100 -7.31 14.60 4.15
C LEU A 100 -8.19 13.74 3.24
N ARG A 101 -8.88 12.73 3.79
CA ARG A 101 -9.74 11.82 3.03
C ARG A 101 -10.83 12.57 2.28
N ASP A 102 -11.55 13.46 2.97
CA ASP A 102 -12.62 14.26 2.37
C ASP A 102 -12.11 15.19 1.27
N SER A 103 -10.85 15.62 1.37
CA SER A 103 -10.23 16.50 0.39
C SER A 103 -9.78 15.78 -0.88
N VAL A 104 -9.42 14.49 -0.81
CA VAL A 104 -8.65 13.81 -1.88
C VAL A 104 -9.31 12.55 -2.45
N LEU A 105 -10.08 11.79 -1.67
CA LEU A 105 -10.60 10.50 -2.14
C LEU A 105 -11.70 10.65 -3.21
N ASN A 106 -12.45 11.75 -3.19
CA ASN A 106 -13.51 12.05 -4.17
C ASN A 106 -13.05 13.09 -5.22
N CYS A 107 -11.74 13.26 -5.40
CA CYS A 107 -11.17 14.23 -6.33
C CYS A 107 -10.49 13.50 -7.49
N SER A 108 -11.11 13.53 -8.67
CA SER A 108 -10.62 12.88 -9.89
C SER A 108 -9.38 13.55 -10.50
N ASP A 109 -9.16 14.82 -10.17
CA ASP A 109 -8.21 15.68 -10.88
C ASP A 109 -7.15 16.24 -9.90
N CYS A 110 -6.61 15.37 -9.05
CA CYS A 110 -5.51 15.76 -8.16
C CYS A 110 -4.21 15.93 -8.95
N SER A 111 -3.36 16.84 -8.48
CA SER A 111 -2.01 17.02 -9.02
C SER A 111 -1.00 16.99 -7.88
N ILE A 112 0.18 16.42 -8.14
CA ILE A 112 1.28 16.40 -7.18
C ILE A 112 2.51 17.08 -7.74
N LYS A 113 3.33 17.62 -6.84
CA LYS A 113 4.70 18.05 -7.14
C LYS A 113 5.67 17.28 -6.27
N VAL A 114 6.59 16.55 -6.88
CA VAL A 114 7.59 15.75 -6.16
C VAL A 114 8.68 16.67 -5.62
N THR A 115 9.02 16.51 -4.34
CA THR A 115 10.10 17.26 -3.69
C THR A 115 11.32 16.39 -3.47
N LYS A 116 11.12 15.16 -3.03
CA LYS A 116 12.16 14.19 -2.73
C LYS A 116 11.59 12.78 -2.82
N VAL A 117 12.41 11.84 -3.27
CA VAL A 117 12.12 10.40 -3.17
C VAL A 117 13.09 9.82 -2.14
N ASP A 118 12.56 9.12 -1.14
CA ASP A 118 13.32 8.31 -0.21
C ASP A 118 13.34 6.86 -0.72
N GLU A 119 14.40 6.50 -1.42
CA GLU A 119 14.56 5.17 -2.01
C GLU A 119 14.66 4.07 -0.95
N THR A 120 15.21 4.37 0.24
CA THR A 120 15.37 3.38 1.32
C THR A 120 14.03 2.94 1.90
N ARG A 121 13.05 3.84 1.91
CA ARG A 121 11.69 3.58 2.41
C ARG A 121 10.67 3.38 1.28
N GLY A 122 11.09 3.58 0.02
CA GLY A 122 10.19 3.62 -1.14
C GLY A 122 9.08 4.66 -0.98
N MET A 123 9.39 5.84 -0.45
CA MET A 123 8.41 6.87 -0.09
C MET A 123 8.72 8.20 -0.77
N ALA A 124 7.73 8.76 -1.47
CA ALA A 124 7.84 10.08 -2.09
C ALA A 124 7.30 11.18 -1.18
N HIS A 125 8.09 12.24 -1.00
CA HIS A 125 7.67 13.47 -0.35
C HIS A 125 7.11 14.42 -1.42
N ILE A 126 5.83 14.77 -1.29
CA ILE A 126 5.12 15.51 -2.35
C ILE A 126 4.33 16.69 -1.79
N TYR A 127 4.11 17.69 -2.64
CA TYR A 127 3.04 18.67 -2.47
C TYR A 127 1.80 18.19 -3.23
N LEU A 128 0.65 18.16 -2.56
CA LEU A 128 -0.61 17.71 -3.14
C LEU A 128 -1.55 18.88 -3.39
N PHE A 129 -2.18 18.86 -4.57
CA PHE A 129 -3.11 19.87 -5.04
C PHE A 129 -4.41 19.22 -5.53
N THR A 130 -5.52 19.90 -5.29
CA THR A 130 -6.81 19.70 -5.96
C THR A 130 -6.98 20.81 -7.00
N PRO A 131 -7.92 20.69 -7.95
CA PRO A 131 -8.13 21.72 -8.98
C PRO A 131 -8.41 23.11 -8.39
N LYS A 132 -9.02 23.14 -7.21
CA LYS A 132 -9.37 24.39 -6.52
C LYS A 132 -8.15 25.14 -6.00
N ASN A 133 -7.03 24.46 -5.77
CA ASN A 133 -5.88 25.02 -5.06
C ASN A 133 -4.56 25.01 -5.86
N PHE A 134 -4.55 24.39 -7.03
CA PHE A 134 -3.44 24.43 -7.98
C PHE A 134 -3.27 25.83 -8.63
N PRO A 135 -2.06 26.25 -9.03
CA PRO A 135 -0.74 25.70 -8.67
C PRO A 135 -0.13 26.37 -7.43
N ASP A 136 -0.88 27.18 -6.69
CA ASP A 136 -0.33 28.00 -5.60
C ASP A 136 0.17 27.11 -4.43
N PRO A 137 1.50 27.09 -4.16
CA PRO A 137 2.06 26.28 -3.08
C PRO A 137 1.46 26.61 -1.70
N HIS A 138 1.04 27.84 -1.47
CA HIS A 138 0.41 28.26 -0.21
C HIS A 138 -1.00 27.70 -0.01
N ARG A 139 -1.64 27.28 -1.10
CA ARG A 139 -2.96 26.68 -1.09
C ARG A 139 -2.92 25.16 -1.20
N SER A 140 -1.74 24.54 -1.34
CA SER A 140 -1.58 23.08 -1.30
C SER A 140 -2.21 22.45 -0.05
N ILE A 141 -2.60 21.17 -0.17
CA ILE A 141 -3.12 20.38 0.96
C ILE A 141 -2.13 20.37 2.13
N ASN A 142 -0.82 20.33 1.84
CA ASN A 142 0.27 20.42 2.81
C ASN A 142 0.18 21.67 3.69
N ARG A 143 -0.05 22.84 3.07
CA ARG A 143 -0.13 24.11 3.79
C ARG A 143 -1.45 24.27 4.50
N GLN A 144 -2.56 23.84 3.88
CA GLN A 144 -3.88 23.88 4.51
C GLN A 144 -3.93 23.08 5.81
N ILE A 145 -3.45 21.83 5.82
CA ILE A 145 -3.46 20.99 7.02
C ILE A 145 -2.54 21.53 8.13
N THR A 146 -1.42 22.15 7.74
CA THR A 146 -0.48 22.76 8.67
C THR A 146 -1.07 24.02 9.29
N ASN A 147 -1.66 24.90 8.49
CA ASN A 147 -2.22 26.18 8.93
C ASN A 147 -3.50 26.02 9.75
N ALA A 148 -4.28 24.97 9.49
CA ALA A 148 -5.47 24.62 10.27
C ALA A 148 -5.13 23.96 11.61
N ASP A 149 -3.84 23.71 11.91
CA ASP A 149 -3.37 23.08 13.14
C ASP A 149 -4.01 21.72 13.45
N LEU A 150 -4.57 21.05 12.43
CA LEU A 150 -5.31 19.79 12.57
C LEU A 150 -4.45 18.66 13.13
N TRP A 151 -3.13 18.75 12.97
CA TRP A 151 -2.16 17.77 13.47
C TRP A 151 -1.89 17.89 14.98
N LYS A 152 -2.26 19.01 15.62
CA LYS A 152 -2.08 19.21 17.06
C LYS A 152 -3.18 18.48 17.80
N HIS A 153 -2.80 17.62 18.74
CA HIS A 153 -3.78 17.06 19.67
C HIS A 153 -4.32 18.22 20.51
N GLN A 154 -5.63 18.41 20.49
CA GLN A 154 -6.28 19.36 21.38
C GLN A 154 -5.87 19.00 22.82
N LYS A 155 -5.46 19.99 23.62
CA LYS A 155 -5.19 19.74 25.04
C LYS A 155 -6.48 19.17 25.64
N ASP A 156 -6.40 17.93 26.13
CA ASP A 156 -7.52 17.25 26.77
C ASP A 156 -8.18 18.20 27.78
N VAL A 157 -9.50 18.37 27.68
CA VAL A 157 -10.29 18.91 28.78
C VAL A 157 -10.26 17.83 29.86
N PHE A 158 -9.22 17.85 30.67
CA PHE A 158 -9.11 16.98 31.83
C PHE A 158 -10.24 17.31 32.80
N LEU A 159 -11.30 16.50 32.79
CA LEU A 159 -12.16 16.33 33.96
C LEU A 159 -11.29 15.66 35.03
N SER A 160 -10.60 16.46 35.83
CA SER A 160 -9.76 15.98 36.92
C SER A 160 -10.64 15.39 38.03
N ALA A 161 -11.03 14.13 37.89
CA ALA A 161 -11.44 13.32 39.03
C ALA A 161 -10.19 13.04 39.86
N ILE A 162 -10.11 13.68 41.03
CA ILE A 162 -9.04 13.51 42.00
C ILE A 162 -9.15 12.07 42.55
N SER A 163 -8.21 11.20 42.19
CA SER A 163 -8.02 9.93 42.89
C SER A 163 -6.75 10.04 43.73
N SER A 164 -6.95 10.09 45.05
CA SER A 164 -5.92 10.12 46.07
C SER A 164 -5.14 8.80 46.06
N GLY A 165 -3.92 8.81 45.51
CA GLY A 165 -2.99 7.68 45.57
C GLY A 165 -2.18 7.68 46.87
N ALA A 166 -2.18 6.54 47.56
CA ALA A 166 -1.27 6.26 48.67
C ALA A 166 0.06 5.65 48.14
N SER A 167 1.18 6.24 48.56
CA SER A 167 2.59 5.78 48.48
C SER A 167 2.82 4.44 49.23
N SER A 168 3.80 3.56 49.04
CA SER A 168 5.27 3.60 48.70
C SER A 168 5.77 2.11 48.76
N PRO A 169 7.07 1.70 48.84
CA PRO A 169 8.32 2.11 48.17
C PRO A 169 9.15 0.93 47.53
N ASN A 170 9.95 1.27 46.51
CA ASN A 170 11.41 1.09 46.35
C ASN A 170 12.15 -0.23 46.73
N SER A 171 12.96 -0.77 45.80
CA SER A 171 14.38 -1.08 46.06
C SER A 171 15.21 -1.21 44.77
N LYS A 172 16.41 -0.60 44.80
CA LYS A 172 17.49 -0.67 43.81
C LYS A 172 18.53 -1.68 44.30
N SER A 173 19.25 -2.36 43.41
CA SER A 173 20.69 -2.56 43.58
C SER A 173 21.39 -2.94 42.28
N ALA A 174 22.56 -2.35 42.08
CA ALA A 174 23.52 -2.55 41.01
C ALA A 174 24.49 -3.71 41.30
N ASN A 175 25.19 -4.18 40.26
CA ASN A 175 26.66 -4.44 40.18
C ASN A 175 26.91 -5.44 39.01
N THR A 176 27.56 -5.05 37.92
CA THR A 176 29.02 -4.98 37.63
C THR A 176 29.56 -6.28 37.00
N SER A 177 30.25 -6.06 35.87
CA SER A 177 31.03 -6.90 34.95
C SER A 177 31.81 -8.11 35.50
N ILE A 178 32.08 -9.10 34.63
CA ILE A 178 33.44 -9.57 34.26
C ILE A 178 33.40 -10.49 33.01
N VAL A 179 34.48 -10.38 32.24
CA VAL A 179 34.88 -11.01 30.98
C VAL A 179 35.32 -12.49 31.15
N GLY A 180 35.17 -13.30 30.09
CA GLY A 180 35.93 -14.53 29.87
C GLY A 180 35.31 -15.42 28.77
N ASN A 181 35.65 -15.26 27.48
CA ASN A 181 36.74 -15.92 26.71
C ASN A 181 36.46 -17.37 26.20
N THR A 182 36.65 -17.53 24.89
CA THR A 182 37.22 -18.68 24.15
C THR A 182 36.31 -19.78 23.55
N GLY A 183 36.56 -20.11 22.27
CA GLY A 183 36.32 -21.42 21.62
C GLY A 183 35.27 -21.41 20.50
N GLU A 184 35.59 -21.04 19.26
CA GLU A 184 36.09 -21.88 18.15
C GLU A 184 35.07 -22.80 17.43
N ASN A 185 34.75 -22.38 16.19
CA ASN A 185 34.89 -23.09 14.90
C ASN A 185 33.98 -24.29 14.46
N PHE A 186 33.77 -24.28 13.13
CA PHE A 186 33.33 -25.32 12.17
C PHE A 186 31.83 -25.47 11.89
N ARG A 187 31.35 -25.73 10.65
CA ARG A 187 31.67 -25.35 9.26
C ARG A 187 30.55 -26.04 8.43
N LYS A 188 29.95 -25.29 7.49
CA LYS A 188 29.40 -25.66 6.16
C LYS A 188 28.77 -27.05 5.95
N SER A 189 27.60 -27.08 5.30
CA SER A 189 27.48 -27.81 4.03
C SER A 189 26.34 -27.29 3.15
N LEU A 190 26.71 -26.96 1.92
CA LEU A 190 25.87 -26.72 0.75
C LEU A 190 25.97 -27.98 -0.11
N SER A 191 24.83 -28.61 -0.41
CA SER A 191 24.61 -29.38 -1.63
C SER A 191 23.25 -30.07 -1.53
N ASP A 192 22.32 -29.73 -2.41
CA ASP A 192 21.87 -30.70 -3.42
C ASP A 192 21.03 -30.01 -4.49
N ILE A 193 21.71 -29.78 -5.61
CA ILE A 193 21.17 -29.38 -6.90
C ILE A 193 20.98 -30.67 -7.73
N LEU A 194 19.86 -30.72 -8.47
CA LEU A 194 19.52 -31.59 -9.62
C LEU A 194 18.85 -32.96 -9.37
N LYS A 195 17.53 -32.99 -9.68
CA LYS A 195 16.76 -33.95 -10.51
C LYS A 195 15.27 -33.52 -10.42
N LYS A 196 14.38 -33.44 -11.42
CA LYS A 196 14.28 -33.91 -12.81
C LYS A 196 12.92 -33.35 -13.35
N SER A 197 12.90 -32.54 -14.41
CA SER A 197 12.35 -32.82 -15.77
C SER A 197 10.89 -33.31 -15.92
N LEU A 198 10.16 -32.62 -16.84
CA LEU A 198 9.00 -32.99 -17.70
C LEU A 198 7.60 -32.45 -17.34
N VAL A 199 7.21 -31.42 -18.11
CA VAL A 199 5.87 -31.07 -18.65
C VAL A 199 4.72 -30.92 -17.66
N ASP A 200 4.50 -29.67 -17.24
CA ASP A 200 3.16 -29.07 -17.31
C ASP A 200 3.34 -27.58 -17.59
N HIS A 201 2.59 -27.01 -18.54
CA HIS A 201 2.62 -25.57 -18.79
C HIS A 201 1.76 -24.86 -17.75
N THR A 202 2.22 -24.89 -16.50
CA THR A 202 1.83 -23.91 -15.48
C THR A 202 2.77 -22.71 -15.68
N SER A 203 2.35 -21.75 -16.50
CA SER A 203 3.06 -20.48 -16.63
C SER A 203 2.84 -19.66 -15.36
N SER A 204 3.57 -20.00 -14.30
CA SER A 204 3.68 -19.16 -13.10
C SER A 204 4.33 -17.84 -13.50
N PHE A 205 3.67 -16.72 -13.26
CA PHE A 205 4.19 -15.39 -13.59
C PHE A 205 4.76 -14.73 -12.33
N SER A 206 6.08 -14.55 -12.31
CA SER A 206 6.82 -14.12 -11.12
C SER A 206 6.84 -12.60 -10.96
N MET A 207 6.96 -12.11 -9.72
CA MET A 207 7.13 -10.66 -9.48
C MET A 207 8.42 -10.10 -10.09
N GLU A 208 9.45 -10.94 -10.28
CA GLU A 208 10.73 -10.56 -10.87
C GLU A 208 10.63 -10.21 -12.36
N GLU A 209 9.58 -10.66 -13.05
CA GLU A 209 9.29 -10.33 -14.45
C GLU A 209 8.53 -9.01 -14.62
N LEU A 210 8.01 -8.42 -13.54
CA LEU A 210 7.33 -7.14 -13.62
C LEU A 210 8.32 -5.98 -13.81
N PRO A 211 7.96 -4.96 -14.61
CA PRO A 211 8.75 -3.74 -14.68
C PRO A 211 8.78 -3.05 -13.30
N PRO A 212 9.76 -2.16 -13.06
CA PRO A 212 9.73 -1.32 -11.87
C PRO A 212 8.43 -0.51 -11.80
N PRO A 213 7.96 -0.15 -10.59
CA PRO A 213 6.79 0.71 -10.43
C PRO A 213 6.90 1.99 -11.26
N VAL A 214 5.74 2.50 -11.68
CA VAL A 214 5.64 3.69 -12.54
C VAL A 214 6.50 4.85 -12.01
N HIS A 215 7.26 5.47 -12.92
CA HIS A 215 8.18 6.54 -12.56
C HIS A 215 7.45 7.82 -12.19
N LEU A 216 7.89 8.45 -11.09
CA LEU A 216 7.48 9.79 -10.74
C LEU A 216 8.11 10.83 -11.69
N SER A 217 7.38 11.94 -11.90
CA SER A 217 7.94 13.12 -12.56
C SER A 217 9.16 13.65 -11.79
N LYS A 218 10.03 14.40 -12.48
CA LYS A 218 11.27 14.90 -11.85
C LYS A 218 10.93 15.83 -10.68
N PRO A 219 11.77 15.89 -9.63
CA PRO A 219 11.57 16.84 -8.55
C PRO A 219 11.37 18.26 -9.09
N GLY A 220 10.29 18.92 -8.67
CA GLY A 220 9.92 20.24 -9.15
C GLY A 220 8.81 20.26 -10.23
N GLU A 221 8.59 19.15 -10.94
CA GLU A 221 7.53 19.02 -11.95
C GLU A 221 6.20 18.60 -11.30
N HIS A 222 5.09 18.99 -11.95
CA HIS A 222 3.75 18.57 -11.55
C HIS A 222 3.30 17.36 -12.36
N MET A 223 2.49 16.52 -11.74
CA MET A 223 1.92 15.33 -12.37
C MET A 223 0.50 15.11 -11.89
N ASP A 224 -0.39 14.77 -12.81
CA ASP A 224 -1.78 14.44 -12.49
C ASP A 224 -1.86 13.02 -11.95
N VAL A 225 -2.59 12.88 -10.85
CA VAL A 225 -2.69 11.62 -10.11
C VAL A 225 -4.09 11.45 -9.53
N TYR A 226 -4.39 10.22 -9.16
CA TYR A 226 -5.49 9.89 -8.28
C TYR A 226 -4.98 9.42 -6.93
N VAL A 227 -5.79 9.61 -5.87
CA VAL A 227 -5.46 9.19 -4.51
C VAL A 227 -6.39 8.03 -4.11
N PRO A 228 -6.02 6.77 -4.43
CA PRO A 228 -6.86 5.61 -4.11
C PRO A 228 -6.95 5.29 -2.62
N VAL A 229 -5.90 5.62 -1.86
CA VAL A 229 -5.81 5.26 -0.44
C VAL A 229 -5.21 6.43 0.32
N ALA A 230 -5.96 6.97 1.29
CA ALA A 230 -5.48 7.99 2.21
C ALA A 230 -5.53 7.45 3.65
N CYS A 231 -4.40 6.94 4.16
CA CYS A 231 -4.32 6.45 5.54
C CYS A 231 -4.18 7.62 6.52
N HIS A 232 -3.20 8.50 6.27
CA HIS A 232 -2.98 9.75 7.00
C HIS A 232 -1.99 10.64 6.21
N PRO A 233 -1.79 11.92 6.56
CA PRO A 233 -0.92 12.82 5.80
C PRO A 233 0.55 12.37 5.65
N GLY A 234 1.05 11.57 6.60
CA GLY A 234 2.36 10.91 6.50
C GLY A 234 2.42 9.61 5.67
N TYR A 235 1.29 9.11 5.16
CA TYR A 235 1.22 7.89 4.35
C TYR A 235 -0.12 7.81 3.58
N PHE A 236 -0.02 7.90 2.27
CA PHE A 236 -1.11 7.64 1.33
C PHE A 236 -0.51 7.06 0.04
N VAL A 237 -1.36 6.52 -0.83
CA VAL A 237 -0.96 6.01 -2.13
C VAL A 237 -1.52 6.92 -3.20
N VAL A 238 -0.75 7.17 -4.26
CA VAL A 238 -1.19 7.83 -5.47
C VAL A 238 -0.98 6.93 -6.68
N GLN A 239 -1.83 7.11 -7.70
CA GLN A 239 -1.72 6.46 -9.01
C GLN A 239 -1.57 7.53 -10.09
N PRO A 240 -0.52 7.50 -10.92
CA PRO A 240 -0.36 8.42 -12.04
C PRO A 240 -1.45 8.21 -13.11
N TRP A 241 -1.87 9.30 -13.75
CA TRP A 241 -2.89 9.24 -14.80
C TRP A 241 -2.40 8.60 -16.11
N GLN A 242 -1.10 8.58 -16.38
CA GLN A 242 -0.54 8.25 -17.70
C GLN A 242 -0.88 6.83 -18.20
N GLU A 243 -1.05 5.88 -17.28
CA GLU A 243 -1.28 4.47 -17.61
C GLU A 243 -2.73 4.02 -17.38
N ILE A 244 -3.62 4.95 -16.99
CA ILE A 244 -5.01 4.63 -16.63
C ILE A 244 -5.75 3.88 -17.74
N HIS A 245 -5.71 4.40 -18.96
CA HIS A 245 -6.45 3.83 -20.09
C HIS A 245 -5.92 2.45 -20.50
N LYS A 246 -4.62 2.21 -20.35
CA LYS A 246 -4.06 0.88 -20.63
C LYS A 246 -4.51 -0.12 -19.59
N LEU A 247 -4.53 0.29 -18.32
CA LEU A 247 -5.04 -0.53 -17.22
C LEU A 247 -6.53 -0.83 -17.39
N GLU A 248 -7.35 0.17 -17.73
CA GLU A 248 -8.78 0.01 -18.00
C GLU A 248 -9.05 -1.02 -19.11
N VAL A 249 -8.41 -0.86 -20.27
CA VAL A 249 -8.59 -1.78 -21.40
C VAL A 249 -8.18 -3.21 -21.04
N LEU A 250 -7.01 -3.39 -20.42
CA LEU A 250 -6.53 -4.71 -20.00
C LEU A 250 -7.53 -5.38 -19.05
N MET A 251 -8.03 -4.63 -18.08
CA MET A 251 -8.98 -5.13 -17.11
C MET A 251 -10.32 -5.53 -17.74
N GLU A 252 -10.87 -4.71 -18.64
CA GLU A 252 -12.10 -5.04 -19.37
C GLU A 252 -11.96 -6.32 -20.19
N GLU A 253 -10.84 -6.49 -20.90
CA GLU A 253 -10.56 -7.72 -21.67
C GLU A 253 -10.42 -8.95 -20.78
N MET A 254 -9.77 -8.81 -19.62
CA MET A 254 -9.65 -9.89 -18.63
C MET A 254 -11.00 -10.23 -18.00
N ILE A 255 -11.83 -9.25 -17.64
CA ILE A 255 -13.19 -9.47 -17.13
C ILE A 255 -14.01 -10.26 -18.16
N LEU A 256 -13.97 -9.84 -19.43
CA LEU A 256 -14.67 -10.53 -20.51
C LEU A 256 -14.17 -11.98 -20.66
N TYR A 257 -12.86 -12.20 -20.59
CA TYR A 257 -12.29 -13.54 -20.64
C TYR A 257 -12.81 -14.45 -19.53
N TYR A 258 -12.77 -14.00 -18.27
CA TYR A 258 -13.21 -14.81 -17.14
C TYR A 258 -14.73 -15.01 -17.11
N SER A 259 -15.51 -14.11 -17.73
CA SER A 259 -16.97 -14.26 -17.79
C SER A 259 -17.44 -15.48 -18.59
N VAL A 260 -16.64 -15.94 -19.55
CA VAL A 260 -16.94 -17.10 -20.42
C VAL A 260 -16.07 -18.31 -20.13
N SER A 261 -15.08 -18.19 -19.24
CA SER A 261 -14.14 -19.25 -18.91
C SER A 261 -14.63 -20.06 -17.71
N GLU A 262 -14.39 -21.37 -17.72
CA GLU A 262 -14.63 -22.21 -16.55
C GLU A 262 -13.68 -21.85 -15.40
N GLU A 263 -14.19 -21.87 -14.16
CA GLU A 263 -13.37 -21.64 -12.98
C GLU A 263 -12.37 -22.79 -12.80
N ARG A 264 -11.08 -22.46 -12.76
CA ARG A 264 -9.99 -23.41 -12.51
C ARG A 264 -9.43 -23.21 -11.11
N HIS A 265 -9.08 -24.31 -10.46
CA HIS A 265 -8.32 -24.27 -9.23
C HIS A 265 -6.90 -23.76 -9.53
N VAL A 266 -6.51 -22.70 -8.83
CA VAL A 266 -5.18 -22.09 -8.97
C VAL A 266 -4.22 -22.74 -7.99
N ALA A 267 -3.07 -23.20 -8.50
CA ALA A 267 -1.94 -23.59 -7.65
C ALA A 267 -1.30 -22.31 -7.09
N VAL A 268 -1.38 -22.13 -5.78
CA VAL A 268 -0.97 -20.90 -5.11
C VAL A 268 0.50 -20.98 -4.72
N GLU A 269 1.29 -20.03 -5.18
CA GLU A 269 2.71 -19.92 -4.89
C GLU A 269 3.05 -18.54 -4.34
N LYS A 270 3.94 -18.51 -3.34
CA LYS A 270 4.41 -17.27 -2.74
C LYS A 270 5.21 -16.47 -3.77
N ASP A 271 5.10 -15.15 -3.72
CA ASP A 271 5.81 -14.20 -4.59
C ASP A 271 5.44 -14.27 -6.09
N GLN A 272 4.42 -15.07 -6.46
CA GLN A 272 3.80 -15.07 -7.77
C GLN A 272 2.65 -14.06 -7.86
N VAL A 273 2.35 -13.64 -9.08
CA VAL A 273 1.32 -12.63 -9.39
C VAL A 273 0.07 -13.31 -9.94
N TYR A 274 -1.08 -12.86 -9.47
CA TYR A 274 -2.38 -13.39 -9.83
C TYR A 274 -3.37 -12.26 -10.10
N ALA A 275 -4.44 -12.60 -10.81
CA ALA A 275 -5.63 -11.78 -10.89
C ALA A 275 -6.56 -12.10 -9.73
N ALA A 276 -7.29 -11.10 -9.23
CA ALA A 276 -8.41 -11.33 -8.34
C ALA A 276 -9.62 -10.49 -8.75
N LYS A 277 -10.80 -11.09 -8.63
CA LYS A 277 -12.06 -10.37 -8.77
C LYS A 277 -12.41 -9.75 -7.42
N VAL A 278 -12.41 -8.42 -7.34
CA VAL A 278 -12.87 -7.72 -6.14
C VAL A 278 -14.33 -7.34 -6.32
N GLU A 279 -15.19 -7.79 -5.40
CA GLU A 279 -16.59 -7.40 -5.35
C GLU A 279 -16.76 -6.22 -4.38
N ASN A 280 -17.35 -5.12 -4.86
CA ASN A 280 -17.78 -4.03 -4.01
C ASN A 280 -19.01 -4.47 -3.20
N LYS A 281 -18.83 -4.69 -1.88
CA LYS A 281 -19.91 -4.96 -0.93
C LYS A 281 -20.21 -3.77 -0.02
#